data_AF-A0A7C1M641-F1
#
_entry.id   AF-A0A7C1M641-F1
#
_cell.length_a   1.000
_cell.length_b   1.000
_cell.length_c   1.000
_cell.angle_alpha   90.00
_cell.angle_beta   90.00
_cell.angle_gamma   90.00
#
_symmetry.space_group_name_H-M   'P 1'
#
loop_
_entity.id
_entity.type
_entity.pdbx_description
1 polymer ?
#
loop_
_entity_poly.entity_id
_entity_poly.type
_entity_poly.pdbx_seq_one_letter_code
_entity_poly.pdbx_strand_id
1 'polypeptide(L)' 'MDDCAHIWNANTKPDGSPDFRMNRQLSGEPLVIVKCELCKARTWMTREQWEALPETVEDQGNG' A
#
# COMPACT_ATOMS: atom_id res chain seq x y z
N MET A 1 -17.22 12.02 -5.38
CA MET A 1 -16.23 11.59 -6.40
C MET A 1 -15.56 10.39 -5.76
N ASP A 2 -16.26 9.26 -5.74
CA ASP A 2 -16.00 8.18 -4.77
C ASP A 2 -15.59 6.85 -5.41
N ASP A 3 -15.56 6.77 -6.74
CA ASP A 3 -15.10 5.57 -7.46
C ASP A 3 -13.62 5.68 -7.83
N CYS A 4 -12.75 5.84 -6.83
CA CYS A 4 -11.32 5.67 -7.04
C CYS A 4 -10.99 4.17 -6.93
N ALA A 5 -10.68 3.51 -8.04
CA ALA A 5 -10.03 2.20 -8.03
C ALA A 5 -8.62 2.38 -7.42
N HIS A 6 -8.52 2.27 -6.10
CA HIS A 6 -7.32 2.68 -5.38
C HIS A 6 -6.11 1.83 -5.78
N ILE A 7 -5.13 2.47 -6.43
CA ILE A 7 -3.79 1.93 -6.65
C ILE A 7 -2.93 2.32 -5.45
N TRP A 8 -2.74 1.39 -4.51
CA TRP A 8 -2.02 1.64 -3.27
C TRP A 8 -0.51 1.44 -3.44
N ASN A 9 0.27 2.46 -3.10
CA ASN A 9 1.73 2.37 -3.00
C ASN A 9 2.15 2.45 -1.54
N ALA A 10 2.95 1.49 -1.08
CA ALA A 10 3.53 1.50 0.26
C ALA A 10 4.61 2.59 0.38
N ASN A 11 4.72 3.19 1.56
CA ASN A 11 5.96 3.86 1.95
C ASN A 11 7.07 2.81 2.04
N THR A 12 8.21 3.13 1.44
CA THR A 12 9.36 2.23 1.35
C THR A 12 10.56 2.75 2.14
N LYS A 13 11.42 1.82 2.55
CA LYS A 13 12.76 2.09 3.07
C LYS A 13 13.70 2.48 1.90
N PRO A 14 14.93 2.94 2.19
CA PRO A 14 15.90 3.26 1.14
C PRO A 14 16.24 2.09 0.20
N ASP A 15 16.01 0.85 0.61
CA ASP A 15 16.20 -0.36 -0.20
C ASP A 15 14.98 -0.71 -1.09
N GLY A 16 13.92 0.11 -1.07
CA GLY A 16 12.69 -0.12 -1.83
C GLY A 16 11.70 -1.09 -1.17
N SER A 17 12.04 -1.71 -0.04
CA SER A 17 11.13 -2.61 0.67
C SER A 17 10.05 -1.84 1.45
N PRO A 18 8.81 -2.36 1.58
CA PRO A 18 7.77 -1.72 2.38
C PRO A 18 8.19 -1.49 3.83
N ASP A 19 7.99 -0.27 4.32
CA ASP A 19 8.43 0.16 5.65
C ASP A 19 7.37 -0.12 6.73
N PHE A 20 7.25 -1.40 7.11
CA PHE A 20 6.40 -1.81 8.22
C PHE A 20 6.95 -1.32 9.56
N ARG A 21 6.19 -0.49 10.25
CA ARG A 21 6.55 0.09 11.56
C ARG A 21 5.56 -0.30 12.63
N MET A 22 6.08 -0.54 13.83
CA MET A 22 5.24 -0.81 15.00
C MET A 22 4.54 0.46 15.45
N ASN A 23 3.20 0.44 15.47
CA ASN A 23 2.40 1.51 16.06
C ASN A 23 1.41 0.93 17.08
N ARG A 24 1.86 0.81 18.33
CA ARG A 24 1.09 0.20 19.44
C ARG A 24 -0.23 0.90 19.77
N GLN A 25 -0.43 2.14 19.30
CA GLN A 25 -1.70 2.85 19.49
C GLN A 25 -2.76 2.43 18.46
N LEU A 26 -2.34 1.93 17.29
CA LEU A 26 -3.24 1.54 16.20
C LEU A 26 -3.39 0.02 16.08
N SER A 27 -2.32 -0.74 16.32
CA SER A 27 -2.31 -2.20 16.19
C SER A 27 -1.26 -2.84 17.10
N GLY A 28 -1.50 -4.11 17.47
CA GLY A 28 -0.48 -4.97 18.09
C GLY A 28 0.59 -5.45 17.10
N GLU A 29 0.41 -5.17 15.81
CA GLU A 29 1.25 -5.64 14.71
C GLU A 29 1.89 -4.47 13.94
N PRO A 30 3.02 -4.69 13.23
CA PRO A 30 3.60 -3.70 12.34
C PRO A 30 2.63 -3.33 11.20
N LEU A 31 2.51 -2.02 10.94
CA LEU A 31 1.68 -1.48 9.86
C LEU A 31 2.56 -0.75 8.84
N VAL A 32 2.13 -0.74 7.58
CA VAL A 32 2.71 0.10 6.53
C VAL A 32 1.74 1.22 6.18
N ILE A 33 2.27 2.42 5.98
CA ILE A 33 1.49 3.52 5.41
C ILE A 33 1.42 3.30 3.91
N VAL A 34 0.20 3.27 3.38
CA VAL A 34 -0.02 3.26 1.92
C VAL A 34 -0.65 4.56 1.47
N LYS A 35 -0.36 4.95 0.23
CA LYS A 35 -0.92 6.12 -0.42
C LYS A 35 -1.48 5.73 -1.78
N CYS A 36 -2.72 6.12 -2.04
CA CYS A 36 -3.30 5.93 -3.35
C CYS A 36 -2.62 6.88 -4.34
N GLU A 37 -2.16 6.36 -5.46
CA GLU A 37 -1.54 7.18 -6.50
C GLU A 37 -2.53 8.16 -7.13
N LEU A 38 -3.77 7.73 -7.33
CA LEU A 38 -4.78 8.50 -8.05
C LEU A 38 -5.37 9.62 -7.18
N CYS A 39 -6.00 9.26 -6.05
CA CYS A 39 -6.71 10.23 -5.21
C CYS A 39 -5.87 10.77 -4.04
N LYS A 40 -4.62 10.31 -3.88
CA LYS A 40 -3.70 10.70 -2.80
C LYS A 40 -4.20 10.40 -1.38
N ALA A 41 -5.30 9.63 -1.25
CA ALA A 41 -5.76 9.09 0.03
C ALA A 41 -4.64 8.30 0.72
N ARG A 42 -4.64 8.29 2.05
CA ARG A 42 -3.66 7.56 2.85
C ARG A 42 -4.39 6.65 3.82
N THR A 43 -3.87 5.45 4.02
CA THR A 43 -4.35 4.54 5.06
C THR A 43 -3.20 3.69 5.59
N TRP A 44 -3.49 2.89 6.62
CA TRP A 44 -2.57 1.93 7.20
C TRP A 44 -3.02 0.53 6.85
N MET A 45 -2.08 -0.36 6.56
CA MET A 45 -2.35 -1.77 6.27
C MET A 45 -1.42 -2.66 7.09
N THR A 46 -1.93 -3.81 7.53
CA THR A 46 -1.08 -4.90 8.02
C THR A 46 -0.29 -5.51 6.86
N ARG A 47 0.71 -6.34 7.18
CA ARG A 47 1.43 -7.10 6.15
C ARG A 47 0.49 -7.99 5.34
N GLU A 48 -0.38 -8.72 6.01
CA GLU A 48 -1.37 -9.60 5.37
C GLU A 48 -2.28 -8.82 4.41
N GLN A 49 -2.78 -7.65 4.83
CA GLN A 49 -3.62 -6.81 3.96
C GLN A 49 -2.86 -6.28 2.73
N TRP A 50 -1.60 -5.89 2.91
CA TRP A 50 -0.75 -5.41 1.81
C TRP A 50 -0.44 -6.53 0.81
N GLU A 51 -0.09 -7.72 1.29
CA GLU A 51 0.22 -8.89 0.46
C GLU A 51 -1.02 -9.50 -0.21
N ALA A 52 -2.21 -9.27 0.34
CA ALA A 52 -3.48 -9.70 -0.26
C ALA A 52 -4.01 -8.73 -1.34
N LEU A 53 -3.36 -7.58 -1.55
CA LEU A 53 -3.73 -6.70 -2.66
C LEU A 53 -3.45 -7.42 -3.98
N PRO A 54 -4.32 -7.25 -4.99
CA PRO A 54 -4.03 -7.75 -6.32
C PRO A 54 -2.73 -7.09 -6.79
N GLU A 55 -1.79 -7.89 -7.31
CA GLU A 55 -0.66 -7.34 -8.06
C GLU A 55 -1.27 -6.42 -9.11
N THR A 56 -0.97 -5.12 -9.01
CA THR A 56 -1.47 -4.13 -9.95
C THR A 56 -1.07 -4.62 -11.32
N VAL A 57 -2.08 -4.97 -12.13
CA VAL A 57 -1.89 -5.49 -13.47
C VAL A 57 -1.05 -4.46 -14.23
N GLU A 58 0.25 -4.71 -14.35
CA GLU A 58 1.05 -4.06 -15.38
C GLU A 58 0.45 -4.56 -16.69
N ASP A 59 -0.42 -3.75 -17.28
CA ASP A 59 -0.99 -4.04 -18.59
C ASP A 59 0.15 -4.27 -19.58
N GLN A 60 -0.06 -5.31 -20.37
CA GLN A 60 0.90 -5.97 -21.23
C GLN A 60 1.32 -5.06 -22.38
N GLY A 61 2.39 -4.28 -22.19
CA GLY A 61 3.06 -3.55 -23.27
C GLY A 61 4.06 -4.42 -24.03
N ASN A 62 3.58 -5.42 -24.78
CA ASN A 62 4.41 -6.10 -25.80
C ASN A 62 3.63 -6.17 -27.11
N GLY A 63 3.85 -5.16 -27.96
CA GLY A 63 3.33 -5.05 -29.33
C GLY A 63 4.37 -4.43 -30.23
#